data_AF-A0A3L6ZVR5-F1
#
_entry.id   AF-A0A3L6ZVR5-F1
#
_cell.length_a   1.000
_cell.length_b   1.000
_cell.length_c   1.000
_cell.angle_alpha   90.00
_cell.angle_beta   90.00
_cell.angle_gamma   90.00
#
_symmetry.space_group_name_H-M   'P 1'
#
loop_
_entity.id
_entity.type
_entity.pdbx_description
1 polymer ?
#
loop_
_entity_poly.entity_id
_entity_poly.type
_entity_poly.pdbx_seq_one_letter_code
_entity_poly.pdbx_strand_id
1 'polypeptide(L)'
;MLDRERLRTANEGLKAAITEFENAAKNNDDLENSIDRPDDRGSLRDKASDFESSWNDKREALLENLTKIQEHLQGIIDGWETMDTEAAASLSSATPTTVHSQVR
;
A
#
# COMPACT_ATOMS: atom_id res chain seq x y z
N MET A 1 3.43 8.28 22.51
CA MET A 1 3.59 8.99 21.22
C MET A 1 3.46 7.93 20.13
N LEU A 2 2.62 8.15 19.11
CA LEU A 2 2.58 7.25 17.95
C LEU A 2 3.95 7.27 17.27
N ASP A 3 4.50 6.09 16.99
CA ASP A 3 5.81 5.95 16.35
C ASP A 3 5.65 6.19 14.84
N ARG A 4 5.87 7.44 14.42
CA ARG A 4 5.74 7.88 13.02
C ARG A 4 6.63 7.08 12.07
N GLU A 5 7.82 6.72 12.55
CA GLU A 5 8.77 5.97 11.73
C GLU A 5 8.23 4.56 11.48
N ARG A 6 7.69 3.89 12.52
CA ARG A 6 7.03 2.59 12.32
C ARG A 6 5.84 2.65 11.37
N LEU A 7 5.03 3.73 11.41
CA LEU A 7 3.92 3.89 10.48
C LEU A 7 4.41 4.03 9.04
N ARG A 8 5.49 4.80 8.82
CA ARG A 8 6.11 4.92 7.49
C ARG A 8 6.70 3.61 7.00
N THR A 9 7.48 2.92 7.84
CA THR A 9 8.05 1.61 7.50
C THR A 9 6.95 0.59 7.17
N ALA A 10 5.86 0.56 7.95
CA ALA A 10 4.73 -0.32 7.66
C ALA A 10 4.03 0.03 6.33
N ASN A 11 3.88 1.32 6.03
CA ASN A 11 3.30 1.79 4.77
C ASN A 11 4.18 1.43 3.57
N GLU A 12 5.50 1.57 3.68
CA GLU A 12 6.46 1.15 2.66
C GLU A 12 6.42 -0.37 2.44
N GLY A 13 6.38 -1.15 3.52
CA GLY A 13 6.23 -2.60 3.45
C GLY A 13 4.92 -3.04 2.76
N LEU A 14 3.81 -2.35 3.05
CA LEU A 14 2.53 -2.58 2.37
C LEU A 14 2.61 -2.25 0.88
N LYS A 15 3.23 -1.13 0.51
CA LYS A 15 3.44 -0.77 -0.91
C LYS A 15 4.28 -1.83 -1.64
N ALA A 16 5.36 -2.30 -1.01
CA ALA A 16 6.18 -3.37 -1.57
C ALA A 16 5.39 -4.66 -1.76
N ALA A 17 4.61 -5.08 -0.75
CA ALA A 17 3.77 -6.27 -0.85
C ALA A 17 2.73 -6.15 -1.96
N ILE A 18 2.05 -5.00 -2.08
CA ILE A 18 1.09 -4.73 -3.17
C ILE A 18 1.78 -4.90 -4.52
N THR A 19 2.94 -4.28 -4.73
CA THR A 19 3.70 -4.41 -5.98
C THR A 19 4.14 -5.84 -6.28
N GLU A 20 4.54 -6.61 -5.27
CA GLU A 20 4.88 -8.02 -5.44
C GLU A 20 3.66 -8.85 -5.86
N PHE A 21 2.50 -8.63 -5.23
CA PHE A 21 1.26 -9.24 -5.65
C PHE A 21 0.89 -8.83 -7.08
N GLU A 22 0.99 -7.55 -7.46
CA GLU A 22 0.80 -7.05 -8.84
C GLU A 22 1.64 -7.82 -9.87
N ASN A 23 2.91 -8.05 -9.55
CA ASN A 23 3.82 -8.77 -10.45
C ASN A 23 3.56 -10.28 -10.49
N ALA A 24 3.15 -10.90 -9.38
CA ALA A 24 2.87 -12.34 -9.32
C ALA A 24 1.73 -12.79 -10.25
N ALA A 25 0.81 -11.88 -10.62
CA ALA A 25 -0.24 -12.18 -11.61
C ALA A 25 0.35 -12.65 -12.95
N LYS A 26 1.39 -11.95 -13.42
CA LYS A 26 1.96 -12.14 -14.76
C LYS A 26 2.59 -13.51 -14.98
N ASN A 27 2.99 -14.20 -13.91
CA ASN A 27 3.65 -15.50 -14.01
C ASN A 27 2.66 -16.65 -14.04
N ASN A 28 1.41 -16.44 -13.60
CA ASN A 28 0.46 -17.52 -13.41
C ASN A 28 -0.46 -17.74 -14.62
N ASP A 29 -0.70 -16.71 -15.44
CA ASP A 29 -1.56 -16.80 -16.64
C ASP A 29 -0.99 -17.71 -17.76
N ASP A 30 0.23 -18.23 -17.59
CA ASP A 30 0.94 -19.04 -18.59
C ASP A 30 1.02 -20.54 -18.23
N LEU A 31 0.53 -20.96 -17.06
CA LEU A 31 0.69 -22.35 -16.60
C LEU A 31 -0.20 -23.31 -17.41
N GLU A 32 -1.45 -22.96 -17.68
CA GLU A 32 -2.37 -23.71 -18.56
C GLU A 32 -1.81 -23.81 -19.97
N ASN A 33 -1.25 -22.71 -20.48
CA ASN A 33 -0.63 -22.65 -21.81
C ASN A 33 0.64 -23.53 -21.90
N SER A 34 1.31 -23.75 -20.77
CA SER A 34 2.48 -24.62 -20.68
C SER A 34 2.12 -26.11 -20.63
N ILE A 35 0.84 -26.46 -20.46
CA ILE A 35 0.37 -27.84 -20.35
C ILE A 35 -0.37 -28.24 -21.64
N ASP A 36 0.28 -29.11 -22.42
CA ASP A 36 -0.28 -29.67 -23.64
C ASP A 36 -1.34 -30.76 -23.36
N ARG A 37 -1.98 -31.28 -24.41
CA ARG A 37 -3.01 -32.34 -24.37
C ARG A 37 -2.53 -33.65 -24.99
N PRO A 38 -1.63 -34.40 -24.34
CA PRO A 38 -1.19 -35.70 -24.84
C PRO A 38 -2.33 -36.73 -24.81
N ASP A 39 -2.51 -37.47 -25.91
CA ASP A 39 -3.59 -38.44 -26.09
C ASP A 39 -4.99 -37.88 -25.81
N ASP A 40 -5.23 -36.61 -26.18
CA ASP A 40 -6.48 -35.86 -25.90
C ASP A 40 -6.84 -35.74 -24.41
N ARG A 41 -5.90 -36.03 -23.49
CA ARG A 41 -6.13 -35.97 -22.04
C ARG A 41 -5.95 -34.55 -21.51
N GLY A 42 -7.06 -33.83 -21.36
CA GLY A 42 -7.09 -32.45 -20.85
C GLY A 42 -7.04 -32.27 -19.33
N SER A 43 -7.22 -33.33 -18.54
CA SER A 43 -7.49 -33.19 -17.10
C SER A 43 -6.43 -32.45 -16.26
N LEU A 44 -5.16 -32.46 -16.66
CA LEU A 44 -4.11 -31.69 -15.98
C LEU A 44 -4.20 -30.20 -16.33
N ARG A 45 -4.45 -29.90 -17.61
CA ARG A 45 -4.67 -28.54 -18.12
C ARG A 45 -5.91 -27.92 -17.47
N ASP A 46 -7.01 -28.67 -17.36
CA ASP A 46 -8.24 -28.18 -16.75
C ASP A 46 -8.02 -27.84 -15.25
N LYS A 47 -7.27 -28.68 -14.52
CA LYS A 47 -6.89 -28.37 -13.13
C LYS A 47 -5.98 -27.16 -12.99
N ALA A 48 -5.10 -26.93 -13.96
CA ALA A 48 -4.26 -25.72 -13.99
C ALA A 48 -5.12 -24.48 -14.22
N SER A 49 -6.08 -24.54 -15.16
CA SER A 49 -7.05 -23.46 -15.40
C SER A 49 -7.89 -23.14 -14.15
N ASP A 50 -8.41 -24.16 -13.46
CA ASP A 50 -9.16 -23.99 -12.20
C ASP A 50 -8.30 -23.34 -11.11
N PHE A 51 -7.03 -23.74 -11.02
CA PHE A 51 -6.08 -23.16 -10.09
C PHE A 51 -5.78 -21.70 -10.41
N GLU A 52 -5.50 -21.38 -11.68
CA GLU A 52 -5.24 -20.02 -12.15
C GLU A 52 -6.40 -19.08 -11.85
N SER A 53 -7.62 -19.48 -12.20
CA SER A 53 -8.83 -18.69 -11.91
C SER A 53 -9.01 -18.48 -10.40
N SER A 54 -8.91 -19.55 -9.61
CA SER A 54 -9.04 -19.45 -8.15
C SER A 54 -7.95 -18.61 -7.49
N TRP A 55 -6.73 -18.66 -8.03
CA TRP A 55 -5.61 -17.85 -7.57
C TRP A 55 -5.82 -16.38 -7.90
N ASN A 56 -6.20 -16.08 -9.15
CA ASN A 56 -6.44 -14.71 -9.60
C ASN A 56 -7.53 -14.03 -8.77
N ASP A 57 -8.67 -14.71 -8.53
CA ASP A 57 -9.76 -14.18 -7.70
C ASP A 57 -9.28 -13.85 -6.26
N LYS A 58 -8.59 -14.81 -5.62
CA LYS A 58 -8.09 -14.63 -4.24
C LYS A 58 -7.03 -13.54 -4.16
N ARG A 59 -6.18 -13.46 -5.17
CA ARG A 59 -5.12 -12.47 -5.27
C ARG A 59 -5.69 -11.07 -5.46
N GLU A 60 -6.67 -10.90 -6.33
CA GLU A 60 -7.36 -9.61 -6.51
C GLU A 60 -8.05 -9.16 -5.22
N ALA A 61 -8.76 -10.06 -4.55
CA ALA A 61 -9.40 -9.75 -3.27
C ALA A 61 -8.37 -9.37 -2.19
N LEU A 62 -7.21 -10.05 -2.15
CA LEU A 62 -6.14 -9.70 -1.21
C LEU A 62 -5.52 -8.34 -1.56
N LEU A 63 -5.28 -8.07 -2.84
CA LEU A 63 -4.75 -6.80 -3.33
C LEU A 63 -5.67 -5.64 -2.93
N GLU A 64 -6.98 -5.77 -3.16
CA GLU A 64 -7.96 -4.75 -2.78
C GLU A 64 -7.90 -4.43 -1.27
N ASN A 65 -7.82 -5.48 -0.44
CA ASN A 65 -7.73 -5.29 1.01
C ASN A 65 -6.42 -4.64 1.44
N LEU A 66 -5.29 -5.04 0.86
CA LEU A 66 -3.98 -4.45 1.16
C LEU A 66 -3.94 -2.97 0.74
N THR A 67 -4.46 -2.64 -0.43
CA THR A 67 -4.56 -1.25 -0.91
C THR A 67 -5.41 -0.39 0.02
N LYS A 68 -6.59 -0.87 0.45
CA LYS A 68 -7.43 -0.14 1.42
C LYS A 68 -6.72 0.13 2.74
N ILE A 69 -5.97 -0.86 3.25
CA ILE A 69 -5.18 -0.69 4.49
C ILE A 69 -4.06 0.33 4.28
N GLN A 70 -3.37 0.26 3.15
CA GLN A 70 -2.31 1.20 2.78
C GLN A 70 -2.84 2.63 2.68
N GLU A 71 -3.97 2.84 2.00
CA GLU A 71 -4.63 4.14 1.87
C GLU A 71 -5.01 4.71 3.24
N HIS A 72 -5.61 3.89 4.11
CA HIS A 72 -5.99 4.32 5.45
C HIS A 72 -4.77 4.69 6.31
N LEU A 73 -3.69 3.90 6.22
CA LEU A 73 -2.44 4.20 6.91
C LEU A 73 -1.78 5.49 6.39
N GLN A 74 -1.78 5.70 5.07
CA GLN A 74 -1.30 6.93 4.46
C GLN A 74 -2.10 8.14 4.96
N GLY A 75 -3.44 8.04 5.01
CA GLY A 75 -4.29 9.12 5.53
C GLY A 75 -4.00 9.47 7.00
N ILE A 76 -3.67 8.48 7.84
CA ILE A 76 -3.23 8.73 9.22
C ILE A 76 -1.91 9.51 9.22
N ILE A 77 -0.93 9.08 8.41
CA ILE A 77 0.39 9.75 8.32
C ILE A 77 0.22 11.21 7.87
N ASP A 78 -0.56 11.43 6.82
CA ASP A 78 -0.80 12.77 6.24
C ASP A 78 -1.52 13.70 7.22
N GLY A 79 -2.50 13.16 7.97
CA GLY A 79 -3.21 13.91 9.01
C GLY A 79 -2.28 14.38 10.13
N TRP A 80 -1.33 13.54 10.56
CA TRP A 80 -0.33 13.94 11.54
C TRP A 80 0.65 14.98 11.00
N GLU A 81 1.11 14.86 9.76
CA GLU A 81 2.02 15.84 9.15
C GLU A 81 1.35 17.21 8.95
N THR A 82 0.07 17.20 8.60
CA THR A 82 -0.75 18.40 8.51
C THR A 82 -0.88 19.08 9.87
N MET A 83 -1.27 18.32 10.90
CA MET A 83 -1.37 18.83 12.28
C MET A 83 -0.05 19.42 12.79
N ASP A 84 1.08 18.74 12.56
CA ASP A 84 2.42 19.19 12.97
C ASP A 84 2.78 20.53 12.30
N THR A 85 2.52 20.63 10.99
CA THR A 85 2.76 21.85 10.20
C THR A 85 1.89 23.01 10.67
N GLU A 86 0.60 22.78 10.89
CA GLU A 86 -0.35 23.80 11.36
C GLU A 86 -0.02 24.29 12.76
N ALA A 87 0.36 23.39 13.67
CA ALA A 87 0.77 23.73 15.02
C ALA A 87 2.06 24.57 15.02
N ALA A 88 3.06 24.20 14.21
CA ALA A 88 4.30 24.96 14.06
C ALA A 88 4.05 26.37 13.50
N ALA A 89 3.21 26.50 12.47
CA ALA A 89 2.81 27.79 11.89
C ALA A 89 2.05 28.66 12.91
N SER A 90 1.16 28.06 13.69
CA SER A 90 0.39 28.75 14.74
C SER A 90 1.31 29.25 15.87
N LEU A 91 2.31 28.46 16.28
CA LEU A 91 3.27 28.88 17.29
C LEU A 91 4.21 29.99 16.78
N SER A 92 4.66 29.90 15.53
CA SER A 92 5.50 30.94 14.91
C SER A 92 4.76 32.27 14.76
N SER A 93 3.45 32.23 14.44
CA SER A 93 2.62 33.45 14.35
C SER A 93 2.22 34.00 15.71
N ALA A 94 2.11 33.15 16.74
CA ALA A 94 1.87 33.53 18.13
C ALA A 94 3.10 34.12 18.85
N THR A 95 4.25 34.24 18.18
CA THR A 95 5.45 34.91 18.72
C THR A 95 5.55 36.33 18.14
N PRO A 96 4.75 37.32 18.57
CA PRO A 96 4.93 38.69 18.15
C PRO A 96 6.21 39.24 18.76
N THR A 97 7.03 39.85 17.90
CA THR A 97 8.18 40.67 18.22
C THR A 97 7.83 41.64 19.37
N THR A 98 8.29 41.33 20.59
CA THR A 98 8.37 42.31 21.65
C THR A 98 9.56 43.22 21.32
N VAL A 99 9.35 44.18 20.41
CA VAL A 99 10.26 45.33 20.30
C VAL A 99 9.97 46.19 21.53
N HIS A 100 10.76 45.99 22.58
CA HIS A 100 10.76 46.85 23.74
C HIS A 100 11.38 48.20 23.32
N SER A 101 10.58 49.12 22.77
CA SER A 101 11.01 50.51 22.59
C SER A 101 11.03 51.17 23.96
N GLN A 102 12.16 51.03 24.67
CA GLN A 102 12.41 51.86 25.85
C GLN A 102 12.69 53.29 25.41
N VAL A 103 11.86 54.16 25.96
CA VAL A 103 11.95 55.61 26.10
C VAL A 103 13.40 56.09 26.28
N ARG A 104 13.86 57.00 25.40
CA ARG A 104 14.45 58.31 25.74
C ARG A 104 14.59 59.20 24.52
#